data_AF-A0AA36C8J1-F1
#
_entry.id   AF-A0AA36C8J1-F1
#
_cell.length_a   1.000
_cell.length_b   1.000
_cell.length_c   1.000
_cell.angle_alpha   90.00
_cell.angle_beta   90.00
_cell.angle_gamma   90.00
#
_symmetry.space_group_name_H-M   'P 1'
#
loop_
_entity.id
_entity.type
_entity.pdbx_description
1 polymer ?
#
loop_
_entity_poly.entity_id
_entity_poly.type
_entity_poly.pdbx_seq_one_letter_code
_entity_poly.pdbx_strand_id
1 'polypeptide(L)'
;MRTIAPRVSPRANQKTKPTKTKSQRLSAAEKIELDRLAAILPPVARLANPGRDPLRVLHDTAAYIDNLVQLVEARVARGTLSPDVLAQFPTARLPRATAPRKPRRKSLEKKP
;
A
#
# COMPACT_ATOMS: atom_id res chain seq x y z
N MET A 1 -58.33 5.32 21.57
CA MET A 1 -57.15 4.72 20.90
C MET A 1 -56.44 5.82 20.12
N ARG A 2 -55.19 6.17 20.48
CA ARG A 2 -54.41 7.22 19.82
C ARG A 2 -53.27 6.55 19.05
N THR A 3 -53.28 6.67 17.73
CA THR A 3 -52.28 6.10 16.82
C THR A 3 -51.13 7.09 16.68
N ILE A 4 -49.93 6.71 17.11
CA ILE A 4 -48.71 7.52 16.97
C ILE A 4 -48.00 7.06 15.70
N ALA A 5 -47.94 7.91 14.67
CA ALA A 5 -47.13 7.67 13.49
C ALA A 5 -45.65 8.03 13.78
N PRO A 6 -44.66 7.23 13.34
CA PRO A 6 -43.27 7.60 13.49
C PRO A 6 -42.88 8.68 12.47
N ARG A 7 -42.38 9.80 12.99
CA ARG A 7 -41.78 10.89 12.20
C ARG A 7 -40.41 10.43 11.70
N VAL A 8 -40.34 9.97 10.45
CA VAL A 8 -39.08 9.66 9.78
C VAL A 8 -38.46 10.97 9.30
N SER A 9 -37.43 11.44 9.99
CA SER A 9 -36.59 12.55 9.51
C SER A 9 -35.82 12.08 8.26
N PRO A 10 -35.91 12.76 7.10
CA PRO A 10 -35.08 12.41 5.97
C PRO A 10 -33.62 12.75 6.29
N ARG A 11 -32.80 11.69 6.38
CA ARG A 11 -31.35 11.76 6.49
C ARG A 11 -30.81 12.60 5.34
N ALA A 12 -30.18 13.71 5.67
CA ALA A 12 -29.56 14.62 4.71
C ALA A 12 -28.70 13.82 3.73
N ASN A 13 -29.11 13.85 2.46
CA ASN A 13 -28.41 13.26 1.33
C ASN A 13 -27.08 14.02 1.18
N GLN A 14 -26.03 13.58 1.88
CA GLN A 14 -24.67 14.04 1.62
C GLN A 14 -24.28 13.52 0.23
N LYS A 15 -24.61 14.32 -0.79
CA LYS A 15 -23.95 14.26 -2.10
C LYS A 15 -22.49 14.60 -1.87
N THR A 16 -21.68 13.60 -1.55
CA THR A 16 -20.24 13.68 -1.68
C THR A 16 -19.97 13.86 -3.17
N LYS A 17 -19.74 15.12 -3.57
CA LYS A 17 -19.21 15.42 -4.90
C LYS A 17 -17.94 14.57 -5.06
N PRO A 18 -17.79 13.78 -6.14
CA PRO A 18 -16.53 13.11 -6.39
C PRO A 18 -15.50 14.21 -6.58
N THR A 19 -14.62 14.38 -5.60
CA THR A 19 -13.39 15.15 -5.76
C THR A 19 -12.66 14.47 -6.91
N LYS A 20 -12.76 15.06 -8.11
CA LYS A 20 -11.95 14.67 -9.26
C LYS A 20 -10.51 14.87 -8.83
N THR A 21 -9.88 13.80 -8.34
CA THR A 21 -8.45 13.74 -8.10
C THR A 21 -7.84 14.08 -9.45
N LYS A 22 -7.18 15.23 -9.55
CA LYS A 22 -6.44 15.62 -10.75
C LYS A 22 -5.54 14.41 -11.06
N SER A 23 -5.76 13.74 -12.19
CA SER A 23 -4.90 12.66 -12.63
C SER A 23 -3.49 13.23 -12.69
N GLN A 24 -2.68 12.92 -11.68
CA GLN A 24 -1.34 13.45 -11.56
C GLN A 24 -0.56 12.89 -12.73
N ARG A 25 -0.26 13.75 -13.71
CA ARG A 25 0.47 13.34 -14.90
C ARG A 25 1.90 13.03 -14.47
N LEU A 26 2.32 11.79 -14.72
CA LEU A 26 3.70 11.38 -14.57
C LEU A 26 4.61 12.18 -15.50
N SER A 27 5.74 12.63 -14.96
CA SER A 27 6.87 13.17 -15.71
C SER A 27 7.49 12.12 -16.65
N ALA A 28 8.31 12.55 -17.59
CA ALA A 28 9.01 11.64 -18.50
C ALA A 28 9.93 10.66 -17.73
N ALA A 29 10.64 11.16 -16.70
CA ALA A 29 11.51 10.33 -15.88
C ALA A 29 10.73 9.26 -15.09
N GLU A 30 9.60 9.63 -14.48
CA GLU A 30 8.75 8.68 -13.74
C GLU A 30 8.19 7.59 -14.66
N LYS A 31 7.84 7.91 -15.91
CA LYS A 31 7.38 6.92 -16.90
C LYS A 31 8.49 5.94 -17.27
N ILE A 32 9.71 6.43 -17.48
CA ILE A 32 10.87 5.57 -17.79
C ILE A 32 11.12 4.60 -16.64
N GLU A 33 11.09 5.08 -15.40
CA GLU A 33 11.25 4.21 -14.23
C GLU A 33 10.09 3.23 -14.09
N LEU A 34 8.85 3.64 -14.36
CA LEU A 34 7.71 2.74 -14.34
C LEU A 34 7.82 1.62 -15.38
N ASP A 35 8.32 1.94 -16.58
CA ASP A 35 8.58 0.96 -17.63
C ASP A 35 9.70 -0.01 -17.23
N ARG A 36 10.74 0.47 -16.54
CA ARG A 36 11.80 -0.38 -15.96
C ARG A 36 11.22 -1.33 -14.92
N LEU A 37 10.40 -0.84 -13.99
CA LEU A 37 9.75 -1.66 -12.97
C LEU A 37 8.83 -2.71 -13.60
N ALA A 38 8.04 -2.32 -14.61
CA ALA A 38 7.19 -3.24 -15.35
C ALA A 38 7.99 -4.33 -16.09
N ALA A 39 9.20 -4.02 -16.56
CA ALA A 39 10.05 -5.00 -17.24
C ALA A 39 10.60 -6.08 -16.29
N ILE A 40 10.88 -5.73 -15.03
CA ILE A 40 11.41 -6.64 -13.99
C ILE A 40 10.33 -7.61 -13.48
N LEU A 41 9.07 -7.24 -13.61
CA LEU A 41 7.96 -8.09 -13.17
C LEU A 41 7.89 -9.42 -13.94
N PRO A 42 7.45 -10.51 -13.29
CA PRO A 42 7.22 -11.79 -13.94
C PRO A 42 6.24 -11.67 -15.12
N PRO A 43 6.37 -12.50 -16.17
CA PRO A 43 5.48 -12.46 -17.34
C PRO A 43 3.98 -12.49 -16.98
N VAL A 44 3.61 -13.27 -15.96
CA VAL A 44 2.23 -13.39 -15.49
C VAL A 44 1.69 -12.05 -14.97
N ALA A 45 2.49 -11.30 -14.21
CA ALA A 45 2.11 -9.99 -13.70
C ALA A 45 2.03 -8.94 -14.82
N ARG A 46 2.91 -9.03 -15.82
CA ARG A 46 2.89 -8.13 -17.00
C ARG A 46 1.64 -8.33 -17.85
N LEU A 47 1.20 -9.58 -18.04
CA LEU A 47 -0.02 -9.91 -18.78
C LEU A 47 -1.30 -9.49 -18.04
N ALA A 48 -1.29 -9.54 -16.71
CA ALA A 48 -2.43 -9.14 -15.87
C ALA A 48 -2.70 -7.63 -15.86
N ASN A 49 -1.77 -6.82 -16.39
CA ASN A 49 -1.87 -5.36 -16.37
C ASN A 49 -1.50 -4.73 -17.73
N PRO A 50 -2.30 -4.98 -18.78
CA PRO A 50 -1.98 -4.57 -20.16
C PRO A 50 -1.92 -3.05 -20.34
N GLY A 51 -2.56 -2.28 -19.46
CA GLY A 51 -2.55 -0.81 -19.48
C GLY A 51 -1.39 -0.17 -18.72
N ARG A 52 -0.51 -0.97 -18.08
CA ARG A 52 0.59 -0.48 -17.21
C ARG A 52 0.11 0.60 -16.23
N ASP A 53 -1.00 0.34 -15.53
CA ASP A 53 -1.49 1.25 -14.51
C ASP A 53 -0.39 1.49 -13.45
N PRO A 54 0.08 2.73 -13.25
CA PRO A 54 1.24 3.01 -12.40
C PRO A 54 1.11 2.48 -10.99
N LEU A 55 -0.07 2.60 -10.38
CA LEU A 55 -0.30 2.15 -9.01
C LEU A 55 -0.17 0.64 -8.90
N ARG A 56 -0.67 -0.07 -9.91
CA ARG A 56 -0.66 -1.51 -9.94
C ARG A 56 0.72 -2.08 -10.29
N VAL A 57 1.46 -1.44 -11.20
CA VAL A 57 2.87 -1.78 -11.44
C VAL A 57 3.67 -1.63 -10.15
N LEU A 58 3.53 -0.51 -9.43
CA LEU A 58 4.21 -0.30 -8.15
C LEU A 58 3.84 -1.36 -7.09
N HIS A 59 2.54 -1.64 -6.96
CA HIS A 59 2.06 -2.65 -6.03
C HIS A 59 2.62 -4.05 -6.34
N ASP A 60 2.53 -4.46 -7.61
CA ASP A 60 3.01 -5.77 -8.06
C ASP A 60 4.53 -5.87 -7.91
N THR A 61 5.27 -4.78 -8.13
CA THR A 61 6.72 -4.76 -7.93
C THR A 61 7.09 -4.90 -6.46
N ALA A 62 6.40 -4.20 -5.56
CA ALA A 62 6.62 -4.34 -4.12
C ALA A 62 6.36 -5.79 -3.65
N ALA A 63 5.23 -6.37 -4.06
CA ALA A 63 4.89 -7.75 -3.74
C ALA A 63 5.91 -8.75 -4.31
N TYR A 64 6.42 -8.50 -5.52
CA TYR A 64 7.43 -9.36 -6.13
C TYR A 64 8.76 -9.31 -5.39
N ILE A 65 9.21 -8.13 -4.96
CA ILE A 65 10.41 -7.97 -4.14
C ILE A 65 10.26 -8.74 -2.82
N ASP A 66 9.13 -8.60 -2.12
CA ASP A 66 8.88 -9.32 -0.88
C ASP A 66 8.92 -10.84 -1.07
N ASN A 67 8.34 -11.35 -2.16
CA ASN A 67 8.39 -12.77 -2.48
C ASN A 67 9.82 -13.26 -2.77
N LEU A 68 10.64 -12.46 -3.46
CA LEU A 68 12.04 -12.79 -3.70
C LEU A 68 12.83 -12.83 -2.39
N VAL A 69 12.63 -11.87 -1.50
CA VAL A 69 13.27 -11.85 -0.18
C VAL A 69 12.90 -13.10 0.62
N GLN A 70 11.61 -13.40 0.73
CA GLN A 70 11.14 -14.60 1.43
C GLN A 70 11.72 -15.90 0.84
N LEU A 71 11.80 -15.98 -0.50
CA LEU A 71 12.38 -17.14 -1.17
C LEU A 71 13.87 -17.31 -0.82
N VAL A 72 14.63 -16.22 -0.80
CA VAL A 72 16.06 -16.26 -0.44
C VAL A 72 16.23 -16.64 1.02
N GLU A 73 15.47 -16.02 1.94
CA GLU A 73 15.48 -16.38 3.37
C GLU A 73 15.16 -17.86 3.58
N ALA A 74 14.13 -18.38 2.88
CA ALA A 74 13.76 -19.79 2.95
C ALA A 74 14.87 -20.72 2.41
N ARG A 75 15.59 -20.31 1.35
CA ARG A 75 16.72 -21.08 0.81
C ARG A 75 17.92 -21.11 1.75
N VAL A 76 18.17 -20.02 2.46
CA VAL A 76 19.21 -19.95 3.51
C VAL A 76 18.83 -20.85 4.69
N ALA A 77 17.59 -20.77 5.16
CA ALA A 77 17.11 -21.63 6.25
C ALA A 77 17.18 -23.13 5.90
N ARG A 78 17.01 -23.48 4.61
CA ARG A 78 17.15 -24.86 4.09
C ARG A 78 18.60 -25.29 3.82
N GLY A 79 19.59 -24.40 4.01
CA GLY A 79 21.00 -24.68 3.72
C GLY A 79 21.35 -24.77 2.23
N THR A 80 20.42 -24.39 1.34
CA THR A 80 20.62 -24.41 -0.12
C THR A 80 21.25 -23.13 -0.67
N LEU A 81 21.42 -22.11 0.19
CA LEU A 81 22.11 -20.86 -0.12
C LEU A 81 22.95 -20.47 1.10
N SER A 82 24.22 -20.10 0.89
CA SER A 82 25.10 -19.70 2.01
C SER A 82 24.63 -18.38 2.62
N PRO A 83 24.62 -18.23 3.97
CA PRO A 83 24.29 -16.97 4.63
C PRO A 83 25.24 -15.82 4.25
N ASP A 84 26.47 -16.11 3.83
CA ASP A 84 27.44 -15.10 3.36
C ASP A 84 26.97 -14.38 2.08
N VAL A 85 26.06 -15.00 1.31
CA VAL A 85 25.45 -14.38 0.14
C VAL A 85 24.51 -13.26 0.56
N LEU A 86 23.77 -13.42 1.66
CA LEU A 86 22.90 -12.36 2.19
C LEU A 86 23.69 -11.18 2.78
N ALA A 87 24.87 -11.45 3.35
CA ALA A 87 25.74 -10.41 3.92
C ALA A 87 26.33 -9.46 2.86
N GLN A 88 26.39 -9.89 1.59
CA GLN A 88 26.85 -9.07 0.46
C GLN A 88 25.79 -8.09 -0.03
N PHE A 89 24.51 -8.32 0.29
CA PHE A 89 23.46 -7.39 -0.03
C PHE A 89 23.31 -6.40 1.11
N PRO A 90 23.41 -5.08 0.87
CA PRO A 90 23.16 -4.09 1.91
C PRO A 90 21.73 -4.30 2.40
N THR A 91 21.59 -4.86 3.61
CA THR A 91 20.33 -4.95 4.32
C THR A 91 20.01 -3.55 4.82
N ALA A 92 19.81 -2.59 3.91
CA ALA A 92 19.20 -1.31 4.21
C ALA A 92 17.75 -1.65 4.56
N ARG A 93 17.55 -2.06 5.83
CA ARG A 93 16.25 -2.15 6.45
C ARG A 93 15.63 -0.77 6.29
N LEU A 94 14.83 -0.60 5.25
CA LEU A 94 13.89 0.50 5.16
C LEU A 94 13.17 0.50 6.50
N PRO A 95 13.23 1.60 7.28
CA PRO A 95 12.63 1.63 8.58
C PRO A 95 11.15 1.31 8.39
N ARG A 96 10.73 0.14 8.90
CA ARG A 96 9.33 -0.27 8.98
C ARG A 96 8.62 0.91 9.63
N ALA A 97 7.82 1.65 8.85
CA ALA A 97 7.12 2.83 9.34
C ALA A 97 6.32 2.39 10.57
N THR A 98 6.79 2.80 11.74
CA THR A 98 6.09 2.54 13.00
C THR A 98 4.77 3.29 12.89
N ALA A 99 3.67 2.54 12.95
CA ALA A 99 2.33 3.10 12.84
C ALA A 99 2.19 4.33 13.77
N PRO A 100 1.52 5.41 13.32
CA PRO A 100 1.39 6.61 14.14
C PRO A 100 0.74 6.25 15.48
N ARG A 101 1.47 6.50 16.58
CA ARG A 101 0.94 6.33 17.93
C ARG A 101 -0.27 7.25 18.06
N LYS A 102 -1.46 6.67 18.25
CA LYS A 102 -2.69 7.42 18.54
C LYS A 102 -2.43 8.41 19.68
N PRO A 103 -2.81 9.69 19.55
CA PRO A 103 -2.65 10.64 20.64
C PRO A 103 -3.49 10.18 21.84
N ARG A 104 -2.84 9.97 23.00
CA ARG A 104 -3.52 9.79 24.30
C ARG A 104 -4.28 11.08 24.58
N ARG A 105 -5.63 11.01 24.54
CA ARG A 105 -6.51 12.06 25.09
C ARG A 105 -6.11 12.28 26.55
N LYS A 106 -5.58 13.46 26.88
CA LYS A 106 -5.47 13.90 28.27
C LYS A 106 -6.90 14.11 28.78
N SER A 107 -7.29 13.30 29.76
CA SER A 107 -8.57 13.41 30.44
C SER A 107 -8.64 14.78 31.10
N LEU A 108 -9.72 15.52 30.82
CA LEU A 108 -10.10 16.71 31.56
C LEU A 108 -10.52 16.27 32.96
N GLU A 109 -9.63 16.43 33.93
CA GLU A 109 -10.02 16.36 35.34
C GLU A 109 -10.50 17.74 35.79
N LYS A 110 -11.74 17.76 36.25
CA LYS A 110 -12.43 18.92 36.82
C LYS A 110 -11.85 19.25 38.19
N LYS A 111 -11.62 20.55 38.41
CA LYS A 111 -11.88 21.40 39.61
C LYS A 111 -12.01 20.74 41.00
N PRO A 112 -11.56 21.45 42.04
CA PRO A 112 -12.38 22.53 42.63
C PRO A 112 -12.04 23.95 42.15
#